data_AF-A0A7J7IZM5-F1
#
_entry.id   AF-A0A7J7IZM5-F1
#
_cell.length_a   1.000
_cell.length_b   1.000
_cell.length_c   1.000
_cell.angle_alpha   90.00
_cell.angle_beta   90.00
_cell.angle_gamma   90.00
#
_symmetry.space_group_name_H-M   'P 1'
#
loop_
_entity.id
_entity.type
_entity.pdbx_description
1 polymer ?
#
loop_
_entity_poly.entity_id
_entity_poly.type
_entity_poly.pdbx_seq_one_letter_code
_entity_poly.pdbx_strand_id
1 'polypeptide(L)'
;MQIFRLFSFLLIIANLTQSYVTIYGSWEHVTYRLGGEKTKVIISASLGGTSKPPAVACRPARGCYNSTDMECIRKAGCSSPDDERYCKTNNKYEEVNTDLLASEFGERLTQKFGGDADYSPHIIICHLHKSKVNVDSDLANAAFGKERAAVAWREYHKFIDMAKAYSVGNNSNVLYIDLHGQSATEYSLVGVNLFTKGPSIIEKATLPDRLAQYSSIMQLHLDSGVPMEELVRGNTSIGGLMEPDFLMFPAPGRKLLEELSYPYHFSSYSLRRHSGWRVNGMKVSVANSIRANTVLMTQFADKLAEAVKFWVDNYL
;
A
#
# COMPACT_ATOMS: atom_id res chain seq x y z
N MET A 1 -54.75 -15.92 -39.49
CA MET A 1 -54.42 -16.05 -38.05
C MET A 1 -52.98 -16.56 -37.96
N GLN A 2 -52.00 -15.66 -37.98
CA GLN A 2 -50.56 -15.96 -37.90
C GLN A 2 -50.13 -15.89 -36.43
N ILE A 3 -49.57 -16.97 -35.91
CA ILE A 3 -49.03 -17.06 -34.55
C ILE A 3 -47.57 -16.60 -34.59
N PHE A 4 -47.30 -15.41 -34.04
CA PHE A 4 -45.95 -14.92 -33.77
C PHE A 4 -45.34 -15.75 -32.63
N ARG A 5 -44.24 -16.48 -32.91
CA ARG A 5 -43.38 -17.06 -31.87
C ARG A 5 -42.46 -15.97 -31.33
N LEU A 6 -42.66 -15.55 -30.09
CA LEU A 6 -41.68 -14.76 -29.34
C LEU A 6 -40.41 -15.60 -29.13
N PHE A 7 -39.28 -15.13 -29.64
CA PHE A 7 -37.97 -15.56 -29.17
C PHE A 7 -37.68 -14.85 -27.85
N SER A 8 -37.80 -15.57 -26.74
CA SER A 8 -37.24 -15.12 -25.46
C SER A 8 -35.72 -15.20 -25.54
N PHE A 9 -35.06 -14.04 -25.58
CA PHE A 9 -33.64 -13.94 -25.26
C PHE A 9 -33.47 -14.28 -23.77
N LEU A 10 -32.98 -15.49 -23.49
CA LEU A 10 -32.47 -15.82 -22.17
C LEU A 10 -31.16 -15.06 -22.00
N LEU A 11 -31.19 -13.97 -21.23
CA LEU A 11 -29.96 -13.33 -20.75
C LEU A 11 -29.28 -14.31 -19.80
N ILE A 12 -28.25 -15.01 -20.28
CA ILE A 12 -27.34 -15.75 -19.41
C ILE A 12 -26.48 -14.70 -18.73
N ILE A 13 -26.89 -14.25 -17.54
CA ILE A 13 -25.99 -13.57 -16.61
C ILE A 13 -25.04 -14.64 -16.11
N ALA A 14 -23.95 -14.86 -16.84
CA ALA A 14 -22.83 -15.62 -16.35
C ALA A 14 -22.15 -14.76 -15.27
N ASN A 15 -22.59 -14.90 -14.02
CA ASN A 15 -21.77 -14.55 -12.87
C ASN A 15 -20.62 -15.56 -12.80
N LEU A 16 -19.65 -15.41 -13.71
CA LEU A 16 -18.36 -16.08 -13.57
C LEU A 16 -17.72 -15.48 -12.33
N THR A 17 -17.82 -16.18 -11.20
CA THR A 17 -16.98 -15.86 -10.04
C THR A 17 -15.54 -16.02 -10.47
N GLN A 18 -14.82 -14.91 -10.59
CA GLN A 18 -13.43 -14.91 -11.02
C GLN A 18 -12.60 -15.59 -9.95
N SER A 19 -12.06 -16.78 -10.26
CA SER A 19 -11.25 -17.54 -9.33
C SER A 19 -9.80 -17.08 -9.45
N TYR A 20 -9.31 -16.35 -8.44
CA TYR A 20 -7.90 -15.99 -8.35
C TYR A 20 -7.07 -17.09 -7.69
N VAL A 21 -5.85 -17.30 -8.17
CA VAL A 21 -4.89 -18.18 -7.48
C VAL A 21 -4.37 -17.45 -6.24
N THR A 22 -4.58 -18.03 -5.06
CA THR A 22 -4.07 -17.48 -3.80
C THR A 22 -3.02 -18.39 -3.21
N ILE A 23 -1.83 -17.83 -2.94
CA ILE A 23 -0.75 -18.47 -2.22
C ILE A 23 -0.85 -18.05 -0.75
N TYR A 24 -0.90 -19.03 0.13
CA TYR A 24 -1.00 -18.83 1.57
C TYR A 24 0.37 -18.97 2.22
N GLY A 25 0.74 -18.00 3.06
CA GLY A 25 1.86 -18.12 3.98
C GLY A 25 1.53 -19.08 5.14
N SER A 26 2.51 -19.31 5.99
CA SER A 26 2.38 -20.16 7.17
C SER A 26 1.24 -19.67 8.07
N TRP A 27 0.37 -20.59 8.47
CA TRP A 27 -0.82 -20.32 9.28
C TRP A 27 -1.74 -19.23 8.70
N GLU A 28 -1.68 -19.02 7.38
CA GLU A 28 -2.49 -18.03 6.65
C GLU A 28 -2.32 -16.60 7.17
N HIS A 29 -1.19 -16.31 7.84
CA HIS A 29 -0.91 -14.99 8.38
C HIS A 29 -0.71 -13.93 7.29
N VAL A 30 -0.32 -14.39 6.11
CA VAL A 30 -0.12 -13.59 4.91
C VAL A 30 -0.73 -14.32 3.73
N THR A 31 -1.42 -13.60 2.85
CA THR A 31 -1.90 -14.13 1.57
C THR A 31 -1.33 -13.35 0.41
N TYR A 32 -1.10 -14.04 -0.70
CA TYR A 32 -0.76 -13.46 -1.97
C TYR A 32 -1.72 -13.94 -3.05
N ARG A 33 -2.57 -13.04 -3.50
CA ARG A 33 -3.41 -13.24 -4.68
C ARG A 33 -2.58 -12.92 -5.93
N LEU A 34 -2.37 -13.94 -6.75
CA LEU A 34 -1.65 -13.80 -8.01
C LEU A 34 -2.47 -12.95 -8.98
N GLY A 35 -1.85 -11.91 -9.55
CA GLY A 35 -2.41 -11.09 -10.61
C GLY A 35 -2.27 -11.76 -11.98
N GLY A 36 -2.96 -11.20 -12.97
CA GLY A 36 -2.93 -11.69 -14.34
C GLY A 36 -1.65 -11.36 -15.10
N GLU A 37 -1.43 -12.04 -16.23
CA GLU A 37 -0.19 -11.95 -17.02
C GLU A 37 0.12 -10.55 -17.57
N LYS A 38 -0.91 -9.73 -17.79
CA LYS A 38 -0.79 -8.37 -18.35
C LYS A 38 -0.78 -7.29 -17.27
N THR A 39 -0.92 -7.63 -15.99
CA THR A 39 -0.99 -6.62 -14.95
C THR A 39 0.33 -5.90 -14.76
N LYS A 40 0.25 -4.58 -14.59
CA LYS A 40 1.38 -3.72 -14.21
C LYS A 40 1.27 -3.24 -12.77
N VAL A 41 0.36 -3.81 -11.96
CA VAL A 41 0.03 -3.28 -10.64
C VAL A 41 0.21 -4.34 -9.56
N ILE A 42 0.96 -3.97 -8.52
CA ILE A 42 1.12 -4.72 -7.27
C ILE A 42 0.55 -3.90 -6.14
N ILE A 43 -0.42 -4.47 -5.42
CA ILE A 43 -1.05 -3.89 -4.25
C ILE A 43 -0.55 -4.64 -3.02
N SER A 44 -0.19 -3.91 -1.97
CA SER A 44 0.04 -4.52 -0.67
C SER A 44 -0.70 -3.81 0.45
N ALA A 45 -1.27 -4.57 1.38
CA ALA A 45 -1.74 -4.07 2.67
C ALA A 45 -0.80 -4.60 3.75
N SER A 46 0.18 -3.78 4.13
CA SER A 46 1.16 -4.12 5.18
C SER A 46 0.53 -4.11 6.57
N LEU A 47 -0.49 -3.29 6.76
CA LEU A 47 -1.16 -3.07 8.03
C LEU A 47 -2.67 -3.04 7.80
N GLY A 48 -3.45 -3.50 8.79
CA GLY A 48 -4.91 -3.51 8.75
C GLY A 48 -5.56 -4.84 9.10
N GLY A 49 -4.79 -5.92 9.09
CA GLY A 49 -5.21 -7.21 9.61
C GLY A 49 -5.68 -7.12 11.06
N THR A 50 -6.68 -7.92 11.41
CA THR A 50 -7.28 -7.96 12.77
C THR A 50 -6.89 -9.21 13.55
N SER A 51 -6.23 -10.19 12.90
CA SER A 51 -5.95 -11.50 13.49
C SER A 51 -4.94 -11.40 14.64
N LYS A 52 -5.33 -11.97 15.80
CA LYS A 52 -4.52 -11.99 17.03
C LYS A 52 -4.35 -13.42 17.57
N PRO A 53 -3.85 -14.39 16.77
CA PRO A 53 -3.74 -15.78 17.21
C PRO A 53 -2.87 -15.87 18.48
N PRO A 54 -3.27 -16.65 19.50
CA PRO A 54 -2.50 -16.79 20.75
C PRO A 54 -1.06 -17.27 20.50
N ALA A 55 -0.87 -18.09 19.48
CA ALA A 55 0.42 -18.68 19.15
C ALA A 55 1.42 -17.69 18.53
N VAL A 56 0.98 -16.50 18.09
CA VAL A 56 1.87 -15.39 17.73
C VAL A 56 1.89 -14.43 18.90
N ALA A 57 3.01 -14.33 19.62
CA ALA A 57 3.09 -13.45 20.78
C ALA A 57 3.07 -11.97 20.35
N CYS A 58 2.36 -11.13 21.10
CA CYS A 58 2.27 -9.69 20.79
C CYS A 58 3.62 -9.00 20.96
N ARG A 59 4.03 -8.14 20.02
CA ARG A 59 5.14 -7.20 20.18
C ARG A 59 5.02 -6.47 21.53
N PRO A 60 6.11 -6.35 22.29
CA PRO A 60 6.08 -5.62 23.55
C PRO A 60 5.69 -4.16 23.29
N ALA A 61 5.10 -3.49 24.29
CA ALA A 61 4.76 -2.07 24.18
C ALA A 61 6.01 -1.18 24.08
N ARG A 62 7.17 -1.71 24.49
CA ARG A 62 8.47 -1.02 24.56
C ARG A 62 9.59 -1.98 24.09
N GLY A 63 10.62 -1.44 23.45
CA GLY A 63 11.93 -2.08 23.28
C GLY A 63 12.89 -1.64 24.40
N CYS A 64 14.16 -1.99 24.26
CA CYS A 64 15.22 -1.75 25.23
C CYS A 64 16.20 -0.72 24.69
N TYR A 65 16.41 0.40 25.38
CA TYR A 65 17.38 1.42 24.97
C TYR A 65 18.75 1.11 25.55
N ASN A 66 19.73 0.83 24.70
CA ASN A 66 21.13 0.70 25.09
C ASN A 66 21.74 2.10 25.15
N SER A 67 22.06 2.54 26.37
CA SER A 67 22.64 3.85 26.65
C SER A 67 24.10 3.99 26.21
N THR A 68 24.81 2.87 25.99
CA THR A 68 26.20 2.85 25.54
C THR A 68 26.29 3.20 24.06
N ASP A 69 25.44 2.56 23.25
CA ASP A 69 25.41 2.75 21.79
C ASP A 69 24.38 3.81 21.35
N MET A 70 23.65 4.37 22.31
CA MET A 70 22.52 5.28 22.11
C MET A 70 21.44 4.70 21.16
N GLU A 71 21.25 3.39 21.18
CA GLU A 71 20.41 2.66 20.23
C GLU A 71 19.23 1.94 20.90
N CYS A 72 18.09 1.88 20.22
CA CYS A 72 16.97 1.04 20.63
C CYS A 72 17.13 -0.41 20.18
N ILE A 73 17.52 -1.30 21.10
CA ILE A 73 17.50 -2.76 20.95
C ILE A 73 16.07 -3.30 21.05
N ARG A 74 15.60 -3.96 19.98
CA ARG A 74 14.21 -4.41 19.85
C ARG A 74 14.04 -5.88 20.22
N LYS A 75 14.37 -6.19 21.48
CA LYS A 75 14.19 -7.51 22.11
C LYS A 75 13.15 -7.45 23.23
N ALA A 76 12.56 -8.58 23.58
CA ALA A 76 11.71 -8.70 24.76
C ALA A 76 12.57 -8.91 26.01
N GLY A 77 12.25 -8.20 27.10
CA GLY A 77 12.99 -8.27 28.36
C GLY A 77 14.29 -7.46 28.33
N CYS A 78 14.26 -6.26 28.94
CA CYS A 78 15.45 -5.44 29.07
C CYS A 78 16.27 -5.89 30.27
N SER A 79 17.59 -5.92 30.12
CA SER A 79 18.52 -6.22 31.20
C SER A 79 19.44 -5.02 31.37
N SER A 80 19.80 -4.69 32.60
CA SER A 80 20.73 -3.58 32.87
C SER A 80 22.00 -3.73 32.01
N PRO A 81 22.48 -2.67 31.32
CA PRO A 81 22.09 -1.26 31.47
C PRO A 81 20.93 -0.77 30.58
N ASP A 82 20.23 -1.66 29.88
CA ASP A 82 19.17 -1.28 28.92
C ASP A 82 17.92 -0.67 29.61
N ASP A 83 17.38 0.41 29.06
CA ASP A 83 16.20 1.14 29.60
C ASP A 83 14.96 1.02 28.69
N GLU A 84 13.87 0.48 29.22
CA GLU A 84 12.62 0.30 28.47
C GLU A 84 11.84 1.61 28.20
N ARG A 85 12.12 2.71 28.91
CA ARG A 85 11.32 3.95 28.86
C ARG A 85 11.41 4.69 27.52
N TYR A 86 12.55 4.54 26.82
CA TYR A 86 12.86 5.37 25.65
C TYR A 86 12.36 4.76 24.33
N CYS A 87 12.30 3.43 24.22
CA CYS A 87 11.97 2.76 22.97
C CYS A 87 10.49 2.39 22.85
N LYS A 88 9.60 3.39 22.75
CA LYS A 88 8.16 3.15 22.61
C LYS A 88 7.83 2.45 21.29
N THR A 89 6.89 1.50 21.34
CA THR A 89 6.27 0.91 20.14
C THR A 89 4.87 1.48 19.94
N ASN A 90 4.52 1.82 18.70
CA ASN A 90 3.18 2.24 18.38
C ASN A 90 2.34 1.02 17.96
N ASN A 91 1.70 0.39 18.94
CA ASN A 91 0.78 -0.74 18.74
C ASN A 91 -0.69 -0.30 18.68
N LYS A 92 -0.97 1.00 18.85
CA LYS A 92 -2.31 1.58 18.95
C LYS A 92 -2.85 2.14 17.63
N TYR A 93 -2.01 2.30 16.62
CA TYR A 93 -2.47 2.76 15.31
C TYR A 93 -3.34 1.69 14.67
N GLU A 94 -4.62 2.01 14.51
CA GLU A 94 -5.62 1.14 13.91
C GLU A 94 -5.79 1.51 12.43
N GLU A 95 -5.25 0.65 11.59
CA GLU A 95 -5.36 0.70 10.13
C GLU A 95 -6.41 -0.30 9.64
N VAL A 96 -7.40 -0.60 10.49
CA VAL A 96 -8.43 -1.63 10.31
C VAL A 96 -9.15 -1.47 8.96
N ASN A 97 -9.59 -2.56 8.34
CA ASN A 97 -10.24 -2.58 7.02
C ASN A 97 -9.33 -2.17 5.83
N THR A 98 -8.03 -1.93 6.03
CA THR A 98 -7.12 -1.69 4.89
C THR A 98 -6.93 -2.96 4.04
N ASP A 99 -7.04 -4.13 4.64
CA ASP A 99 -7.11 -5.43 3.97
C ASP A 99 -8.35 -5.57 3.07
N LEU A 100 -9.51 -5.16 3.59
CA LEU A 100 -10.77 -5.12 2.83
C LEU A 100 -10.68 -4.12 1.68
N LEU A 101 -10.16 -2.91 1.96
CA LEU A 101 -9.94 -1.89 0.93
C LEU A 101 -9.00 -2.37 -0.17
N ALA A 102 -7.90 -3.07 0.17
CA ALA A 102 -6.98 -3.59 -0.83
C ALA A 102 -7.65 -4.62 -1.75
N SER A 103 -8.50 -5.48 -1.20
CA SER A 103 -9.28 -6.45 -1.97
C SER A 103 -10.28 -5.76 -2.88
N GLU A 104 -11.07 -4.81 -2.34
CA GLU A 104 -12.06 -4.04 -3.08
C GLU A 104 -11.41 -3.23 -4.21
N PHE A 105 -10.31 -2.52 -3.93
CA PHE A 105 -9.54 -1.78 -4.92
C PHE A 105 -9.05 -2.68 -6.04
N GLY A 106 -8.58 -3.89 -5.72
CA GLY A 106 -8.18 -4.87 -6.71
C GLY A 106 -9.30 -5.32 -7.65
N GLU A 107 -10.50 -5.57 -7.11
CA GLU A 107 -11.67 -5.90 -7.93
C GLU A 107 -12.07 -4.73 -8.82
N ARG A 108 -12.14 -3.51 -8.27
CA ARG A 108 -12.49 -2.31 -9.04
C ARG A 108 -11.48 -2.05 -10.15
N LEU A 109 -10.19 -2.21 -9.89
CA LEU A 109 -9.16 -2.04 -10.91
C LEU A 109 -9.33 -3.05 -12.05
N THR A 110 -9.60 -4.31 -11.73
CA THR A 110 -9.89 -5.35 -12.73
C THR A 110 -11.11 -4.98 -13.57
N GLN A 111 -12.18 -4.47 -12.95
CA GLN A 111 -13.37 -3.98 -13.65
C GLN A 111 -13.08 -2.78 -14.56
N LYS A 112 -12.20 -1.85 -14.16
CA LYS A 112 -11.76 -0.73 -15.00
C LYS A 112 -10.99 -1.19 -16.25
N PHE A 113 -10.40 -2.40 -16.23
CA PHE A 113 -9.84 -3.09 -17.40
C PHE A 113 -10.84 -4.05 -18.08
N GLY A 114 -12.14 -3.79 -17.95
CA GLY A 114 -13.19 -4.56 -18.62
C GLY A 114 -13.50 -5.92 -17.97
N GLY A 115 -12.99 -6.17 -16.75
CA GLY A 115 -13.15 -7.45 -16.07
C GLY A 115 -12.20 -8.55 -16.55
N ASP A 116 -11.20 -8.20 -17.37
CA ASP A 116 -10.22 -9.17 -17.87
C ASP A 116 -9.26 -9.61 -16.74
N ALA A 117 -9.25 -10.92 -16.49
CA ALA A 117 -8.39 -11.56 -15.49
C ALA A 117 -6.92 -11.23 -15.68
N ASP A 118 -6.49 -11.05 -16.92
CA ASP A 118 -5.10 -10.79 -17.27
C ASP A 118 -4.61 -9.45 -16.71
N TYR A 119 -5.50 -8.50 -16.43
CA TYR A 119 -5.16 -7.20 -15.87
C TYR A 119 -5.32 -7.13 -14.35
N SER A 120 -5.83 -8.19 -13.72
CA SER A 120 -6.04 -8.21 -12.27
C SER A 120 -4.72 -7.99 -11.51
N PRO A 121 -4.68 -7.11 -10.49
CA PRO A 121 -3.45 -6.80 -9.79
C PRO A 121 -3.01 -7.93 -8.88
N HIS A 122 -1.70 -8.01 -8.65
CA HIS A 122 -1.17 -8.80 -7.54
C HIS A 122 -1.60 -8.16 -6.22
N ILE A 123 -2.06 -8.96 -5.24
CA ILE A 123 -2.47 -8.44 -3.91
C ILE A 123 -1.81 -9.22 -2.80
N ILE A 124 -1.06 -8.54 -1.95
CA ILE A 124 -0.37 -9.13 -0.80
C ILE A 124 -0.90 -8.51 0.49
N ILE A 125 -1.46 -9.33 1.38
CA ILE A 125 -2.10 -8.85 2.62
C ILE A 125 -1.46 -9.54 3.83
N CYS A 126 -1.09 -8.75 4.84
CA CYS A 126 -0.77 -9.25 6.17
C CYS A 126 -2.03 -9.22 7.06
N HIS A 127 -2.55 -10.40 7.41
CA HIS A 127 -3.77 -10.57 8.21
C HIS A 127 -3.55 -10.40 9.71
N LEU A 128 -2.29 -10.46 10.15
CA LEU A 128 -1.94 -10.27 11.54
C LEU A 128 -2.12 -8.80 11.96
N HIS A 129 -2.69 -8.62 13.14
CA HIS A 129 -2.76 -7.31 13.78
C HIS A 129 -1.36 -6.72 14.00
N LYS A 130 -1.23 -5.40 13.87
CA LYS A 130 0.03 -4.66 14.05
C LYS A 130 0.71 -4.96 15.39
N SER A 131 -0.05 -5.26 16.44
CA SER A 131 0.49 -5.67 17.74
C SER A 131 1.17 -7.05 17.72
N LYS A 132 0.97 -7.89 16.70
CA LYS A 132 1.60 -9.21 16.52
C LYS A 132 2.87 -9.09 15.68
N VAL A 133 2.78 -8.41 14.55
CA VAL A 133 3.90 -8.10 13.67
C VAL A 133 3.64 -6.76 12.98
N ASN A 134 4.67 -5.95 12.78
CA ASN A 134 4.58 -4.77 11.91
C ASN A 134 5.43 -5.03 10.67
N VAL A 135 4.83 -5.54 9.60
CA VAL A 135 5.58 -5.85 8.36
C VAL A 135 6.00 -4.61 7.58
N ASP A 136 5.51 -3.42 7.94
CA ASP A 136 6.06 -2.14 7.49
C ASP A 136 7.20 -1.64 8.41
N SER A 137 8.11 -2.53 8.78
CA SER A 137 9.33 -2.22 9.52
C SER A 137 10.39 -3.26 9.21
N ASP A 138 11.67 -2.98 9.51
CA ASP A 138 12.71 -4.01 9.44
C ASP A 138 12.38 -5.19 10.37
N LEU A 139 12.96 -6.35 10.08
CA LEU A 139 12.62 -7.60 10.76
C LEU A 139 12.76 -7.51 12.29
N ALA A 140 13.80 -6.82 12.81
CA ALA A 140 13.99 -6.70 14.25
C ALA A 140 12.85 -5.90 14.90
N ASN A 141 12.48 -4.77 14.29
CA ASN A 141 11.33 -3.96 14.72
C ASN A 141 9.97 -4.63 14.47
N ALA A 142 9.88 -5.45 13.42
CA ALA A 142 8.66 -6.11 13.03
C ALA A 142 8.32 -7.28 13.95
N ALA A 143 9.31 -8.11 14.28
CA ALA A 143 9.09 -9.39 14.94
C ALA A 143 9.54 -9.41 16.41
N PHE A 144 10.40 -8.49 16.86
CA PHE A 144 10.95 -8.49 18.22
C PHE A 144 11.56 -9.84 18.63
N GLY A 145 12.25 -10.51 17.70
CA GLY A 145 12.84 -11.84 17.90
C GLY A 145 11.83 -13.00 18.00
N LYS A 146 10.55 -12.78 17.70
CA LYS A 146 9.50 -13.80 17.80
C LYS A 146 9.40 -14.57 16.49
N GLU A 147 9.68 -15.87 16.54
CA GLU A 147 9.86 -16.66 15.32
C GLU A 147 8.63 -16.67 14.41
N ARG A 148 7.41 -16.86 14.93
CA ARG A 148 6.21 -16.85 14.08
C ARG A 148 5.93 -15.48 13.46
N ALA A 149 6.24 -14.38 14.16
CA ALA A 149 6.15 -13.04 13.59
C ALA A 149 7.22 -12.82 12.51
N ALA A 150 8.42 -13.37 12.72
CA ALA A 150 9.51 -13.32 11.74
C ALA A 150 9.19 -14.13 10.47
N VAL A 151 8.53 -15.28 10.61
CA VAL A 151 8.01 -16.06 9.46
C VAL A 151 7.01 -15.23 8.66
N ALA A 152 5.99 -14.67 9.30
CA ALA A 152 4.99 -13.82 8.61
C ALA A 152 5.65 -12.62 7.91
N TRP A 153 6.62 -11.97 8.56
CA TRP A 153 7.39 -10.88 7.96
C TRP A 153 8.14 -11.32 6.69
N ARG A 154 8.84 -12.46 6.75
CA ARG A 154 9.62 -12.98 5.62
C ARG A 154 8.70 -13.36 4.46
N GLU A 155 7.57 -14.00 4.75
CA GLU A 155 6.59 -14.41 3.74
C GLU A 155 5.95 -13.20 3.07
N TYR A 156 5.55 -12.18 3.84
CA TYR A 156 5.01 -10.93 3.32
C TYR A 156 5.94 -10.28 2.29
N HIS A 157 7.20 -10.04 2.66
CA HIS A 157 8.14 -9.43 1.73
C HIS A 157 8.53 -10.36 0.58
N LYS A 158 8.63 -11.68 0.81
CA LYS A 158 8.88 -12.66 -0.24
C LYS A 158 7.76 -12.65 -1.30
N PHE A 159 6.50 -12.53 -0.90
CA PHE A 159 5.39 -12.46 -1.84
C PHE A 159 5.41 -11.20 -2.69
N ILE A 160 5.80 -10.05 -2.12
CA ILE A 160 6.02 -8.82 -2.91
C ILE A 160 7.19 -9.03 -3.88
N ASP A 161 8.28 -9.67 -3.43
CA ASP A 161 9.42 -9.99 -4.30
C ASP A 161 9.04 -10.95 -5.45
N MET A 162 8.16 -11.92 -5.19
CA MET A 162 7.61 -12.81 -6.22
C MET A 162 6.72 -12.05 -7.22
N ALA A 163 5.84 -11.17 -6.76
CA ALA A 163 5.01 -10.34 -7.63
C ALA A 163 5.85 -9.44 -8.54
N LYS A 164 6.89 -8.80 -7.99
CA LYS A 164 7.84 -8.00 -8.80
C LYS A 164 8.54 -8.85 -9.85
N ALA A 165 9.04 -10.03 -9.47
CA ALA A 165 9.73 -10.91 -10.41
C ALA A 165 8.81 -11.35 -11.57
N TYR A 166 7.55 -11.61 -11.27
CA TYR A 166 6.54 -11.95 -12.27
C TYR A 166 6.26 -10.77 -13.23
N SER A 167 5.96 -9.59 -12.70
CA SER A 167 5.58 -8.43 -13.52
C SER A 167 6.75 -7.78 -14.27
N VAL A 168 7.94 -7.67 -13.64
CA VAL A 168 9.13 -7.08 -14.28
C VAL A 168 9.76 -8.03 -15.31
N GLY A 169 9.64 -9.35 -15.08
CA GLY A 169 10.10 -10.38 -16.01
C GLY A 169 9.49 -10.25 -17.42
N ASN A 170 8.32 -9.63 -17.53
CA ASN A 170 7.63 -9.33 -18.80
C ASN A 170 8.12 -8.02 -19.46
N ASN A 171 9.31 -7.54 -19.11
CA ASN A 171 9.90 -6.31 -19.65
C ASN A 171 8.99 -5.07 -19.53
N SER A 172 8.19 -4.99 -18.47
CA SER A 172 7.33 -3.83 -18.19
C SER A 172 7.73 -3.13 -16.90
N ASN A 173 7.47 -1.82 -16.82
CA ASN A 173 7.46 -1.13 -15.54
C ASN A 173 6.22 -1.50 -14.74
N VAL A 174 6.38 -1.47 -13.42
CA VAL A 174 5.34 -1.90 -12.49
C VAL A 174 5.06 -0.77 -11.51
N LEU A 175 3.78 -0.56 -11.21
CA LEU A 175 3.32 0.28 -10.13
C LEU A 175 3.14 -0.56 -8.87
N TYR A 176 3.88 -0.22 -7.82
CA TYR A 176 3.72 -0.80 -6.49
C TYR A 176 2.99 0.19 -5.58
N ILE A 177 1.81 -0.21 -5.09
CA ILE A 177 0.97 0.60 -4.20
C ILE A 177 0.93 -0.09 -2.84
N ASP A 178 1.55 0.53 -1.84
CA ASP A 178 1.44 0.14 -0.44
C ASP A 178 0.26 0.88 0.20
N LEU A 179 -0.86 0.17 0.37
CA LEU A 179 -2.07 0.69 1.01
C LEU A 179 -1.95 0.65 2.53
N HIS A 180 -2.28 1.78 3.14
CA HIS A 180 -2.26 1.99 4.58
C HIS A 180 -3.58 2.60 5.04
N GLY A 181 -3.85 2.44 6.32
CA GLY A 181 -4.90 3.20 7.00
C GLY A 181 -4.27 4.36 7.78
N GLN A 182 -5.01 5.45 7.91
CA GLN A 182 -4.63 6.50 8.85
C GLN A 182 -5.88 7.02 9.57
N SER A 183 -5.68 7.42 10.83
CA SER A 183 -6.76 7.85 11.72
C SER A 183 -6.41 9.16 12.45
N ALA A 184 -5.33 9.82 12.02
CA ALA A 184 -4.88 11.08 12.60
C ALA A 184 -5.62 12.27 12.01
N THR A 185 -6.06 12.17 10.76
CA THR A 185 -6.77 13.23 10.06
C THR A 185 -7.89 12.67 9.18
N GLU A 186 -8.71 13.57 8.65
CA GLU A 186 -9.77 13.25 7.68
C GLU A 186 -9.28 13.16 6.23
N TYR A 187 -8.04 13.58 5.97
CA TYR A 187 -7.44 13.55 4.63
C TYR A 187 -6.94 12.15 4.28
N SER A 188 -6.99 11.76 3.01
CA SER A 188 -6.22 10.62 2.52
C SER A 188 -4.91 11.11 1.91
N LEU A 189 -3.84 10.33 2.04
CA LEU A 189 -2.49 10.76 1.74
C LEU A 189 -1.87 9.91 0.62
N VAL A 190 -1.22 10.53 -0.35
CA VAL A 190 -0.35 9.86 -1.33
C VAL A 190 1.09 10.26 -1.07
N GLY A 191 1.97 9.27 -0.93
CA GLY A 191 3.38 9.46 -0.62
C GLY A 191 4.29 8.74 -1.59
N VAL A 192 5.40 9.39 -1.95
CA VAL A 192 6.52 8.77 -2.66
C VAL A 192 7.78 8.92 -1.83
N ASN A 193 8.67 7.93 -1.88
CA ASN A 193 9.94 8.01 -1.16
C ASN A 193 10.90 8.95 -1.88
N LEU A 194 11.70 9.68 -1.11
CA LEU A 194 12.97 10.25 -1.55
C LEU A 194 14.11 9.55 -0.80
N PHE A 195 15.04 8.94 -1.53
CA PHE A 195 16.23 8.25 -1.03
C PHE A 195 17.38 9.21 -0.73
N THR A 196 17.08 10.44 -0.31
CA THR A 196 18.05 11.47 0.05
C THR A 196 17.97 11.81 1.53
N LYS A 197 19.10 12.22 2.14
CA LYS A 197 19.08 12.91 3.44
C LYS A 197 18.50 14.32 3.22
N GLY A 198 17.33 14.60 3.78
CA GLY A 198 16.69 15.91 3.64
C GLY A 198 15.20 15.91 3.98
N PRO A 199 14.55 17.08 3.85
CA PRO A 199 13.11 17.21 4.08
C PRO A 199 12.32 16.32 3.13
N SER A 200 11.16 15.85 3.60
CA SER A 200 10.25 15.01 2.80
C SER A 200 9.84 15.73 1.51
N ILE A 201 9.36 14.97 0.51
CA ILE A 201 8.96 15.56 -0.78
C ILE A 201 7.90 16.66 -0.62
N ILE A 202 7.12 16.54 0.44
CA ILE A 202 5.99 17.40 0.73
C ILE A 202 6.38 18.68 1.45
N GLU A 203 7.47 18.67 2.21
CA GLU A 203 8.07 19.86 2.81
C GLU A 203 8.79 20.75 1.78
N LYS A 204 8.98 20.26 0.55
CA LYS A 204 9.65 21.03 -0.51
C LYS A 204 8.67 22.00 -1.18
N ALA A 205 9.05 23.27 -1.19
CA ALA A 205 8.32 24.32 -1.90
C ALA A 205 8.18 24.02 -3.41
N THR A 206 9.20 23.40 -4.01
CA THR A 206 9.21 22.97 -5.41
C THR A 206 9.73 21.55 -5.57
N LEU A 207 9.22 20.83 -6.57
CA LEU A 207 9.68 19.49 -6.95
C LEU A 207 10.37 19.52 -8.32
N PRO A 208 11.62 19.99 -8.41
CA PRO A 208 12.35 19.98 -9.68
C PRO A 208 12.65 18.53 -10.11
N ASP A 209 12.65 18.30 -11.43
CA ASP A 209 12.81 16.97 -12.04
C ASP A 209 14.08 16.23 -11.60
N ARG A 210 15.14 16.95 -11.26
CA ARG A 210 16.36 16.36 -10.68
C ARG A 210 16.13 15.56 -9.40
N LEU A 211 15.00 15.72 -8.72
CA LEU A 211 14.63 14.92 -7.55
C LEU A 211 14.09 13.54 -7.92
N ALA A 212 13.56 13.36 -9.14
CA ALA A 212 13.00 12.10 -9.59
C ALA A 212 14.02 10.96 -9.52
N GLN A 213 15.28 11.23 -9.83
CA GLN A 213 16.40 10.25 -9.76
C GLN A 213 16.62 9.67 -8.35
N TYR A 214 16.12 10.36 -7.31
CA TYR A 214 16.20 9.90 -5.93
C TYR A 214 14.85 9.44 -5.40
N SER A 215 13.86 9.21 -6.26
CA SER A 215 12.50 8.90 -5.82
C SER A 215 12.08 7.46 -6.09
N SER A 216 11.06 6.98 -5.38
CA SER A 216 10.44 5.70 -5.70
C SER A 216 9.70 5.68 -7.03
N ILE A 217 9.52 6.82 -7.71
CA ILE A 217 8.85 6.95 -9.01
C ILE A 217 9.81 7.38 -10.12
N MET A 218 11.11 7.16 -9.94
CA MET A 218 12.15 7.55 -10.89
C MET A 218 11.85 7.06 -12.31
N GLN A 219 11.54 5.77 -12.47
CA GLN A 219 11.38 5.18 -13.80
C GLN A 219 10.11 5.70 -14.49
N LEU A 220 9.04 5.94 -13.71
CA LEU A 220 7.81 6.57 -14.19
C LEU A 220 8.09 7.95 -14.79
N HIS A 221 8.87 8.77 -14.08
CA HIS A 221 9.28 10.09 -14.58
C HIS A 221 10.10 9.98 -15.86
N LEU A 222 11.09 9.09 -15.90
CA LEU A 222 11.97 8.92 -17.06
C LEU A 222 11.21 8.47 -18.31
N ASP A 223 10.28 7.52 -18.17
CA ASP A 223 9.61 6.91 -19.32
C ASP A 223 8.41 7.71 -19.82
N SER A 224 7.68 8.37 -18.91
CA SER A 224 6.54 9.22 -19.28
C SER A 224 6.95 10.63 -19.72
N GLY A 225 8.12 11.11 -19.30
CA GLY A 225 8.54 12.50 -19.48
C GLY A 225 7.72 13.52 -18.66
N VAL A 226 6.84 13.05 -17.78
CA VAL A 226 5.97 13.92 -16.96
C VAL A 226 6.80 14.53 -15.82
N PRO A 227 6.72 15.86 -15.60
CA PRO A 227 7.46 16.53 -14.54
C PRO A 227 7.18 15.93 -13.15
N MET A 228 8.21 15.92 -12.29
CA MET A 228 8.10 15.38 -10.93
C MET A 228 6.99 16.08 -10.11
N GLU A 229 6.86 17.39 -10.29
CA GLU A 229 5.80 18.21 -9.70
C GLU A 229 4.40 17.70 -10.09
N GLU A 230 4.20 17.38 -11.37
CA GLU A 230 2.92 16.92 -11.92
C GLU A 230 2.59 15.52 -11.42
N LEU A 231 3.56 14.59 -11.41
CA LEU A 231 3.37 13.22 -10.91
C LEU A 231 3.00 13.15 -9.42
N VAL A 232 3.47 14.10 -8.61
CA VAL A 232 3.25 14.07 -7.16
C VAL A 232 2.02 14.87 -6.75
N ARG A 233 1.85 16.09 -7.27
CA ARG A 233 0.81 17.02 -6.78
C ARG A 233 0.11 17.82 -7.88
N GLY A 234 0.30 17.45 -9.14
CA GLY A 234 -0.40 18.02 -10.29
C GLY A 234 -1.83 17.52 -10.46
N ASN A 235 -2.51 18.02 -11.50
CA ASN A 235 -3.90 17.66 -11.79
C ASN A 235 -4.05 16.19 -12.20
N THR A 236 -2.98 15.62 -12.75
CA THR A 236 -2.93 14.22 -13.19
C THR A 236 -2.18 13.31 -12.21
N SER A 237 -1.78 13.83 -11.04
CA SER A 237 -1.30 12.98 -9.94
C SER A 237 -2.44 12.11 -9.39
N ILE A 238 -2.12 11.00 -8.73
CA ILE A 238 -3.16 10.20 -8.04
C ILE A 238 -3.95 11.07 -7.06
N GLY A 239 -3.29 11.96 -6.32
CA GLY A 239 -3.98 12.90 -5.42
C GLY A 239 -4.90 13.86 -6.18
N GLY A 240 -4.43 14.44 -7.28
CA GLY A 240 -5.22 15.37 -8.11
C GLY A 240 -6.42 14.72 -8.79
N LEU A 241 -6.28 13.49 -9.27
CA LEU A 241 -7.36 12.72 -9.90
C LEU A 241 -8.45 12.29 -8.89
N MET A 242 -8.07 12.14 -7.62
CA MET A 242 -8.95 11.72 -6.52
C MET A 242 -9.61 12.90 -5.79
N GLU A 243 -8.96 14.07 -5.76
CA GLU A 243 -9.39 15.28 -5.01
C GLU A 243 -10.83 15.74 -5.26
N PRO A 244 -11.39 15.67 -6.49
CA PRO A 244 -12.77 16.10 -6.74
C PRO A 244 -13.81 15.33 -5.91
N ASP A 245 -13.52 14.09 -5.54
CA ASP A 245 -14.44 13.18 -4.85
C ASP A 245 -14.03 12.91 -3.40
N PHE A 246 -12.73 13.00 -3.09
CA PHE A 246 -12.17 12.69 -1.78
C PHE A 246 -11.13 13.72 -1.36
N LEU A 247 -11.08 14.05 -0.08
CA LEU A 247 -10.02 14.92 0.43
C LEU A 247 -8.67 14.19 0.37
N MET A 248 -7.80 14.63 -0.54
CA MET A 248 -6.48 14.07 -0.77
C MET A 248 -5.38 15.06 -0.40
N PHE A 249 -4.20 14.50 -0.18
CA PHE A 249 -2.99 15.25 0.01
C PHE A 249 -1.75 14.44 -0.42
N PRO A 250 -0.81 14.99 -1.19
CA PRO A 250 -0.88 16.30 -1.84
C PRO A 250 -1.84 16.28 -3.04
N ALA A 251 -2.43 17.43 -3.36
CA ALA A 251 -3.28 17.65 -4.52
C ALA A 251 -3.16 19.12 -4.99
N PRO A 252 -3.53 19.45 -6.24
CA PRO A 252 -3.47 20.82 -6.76
C PRO A 252 -4.18 21.83 -5.86
N GLY A 253 -3.55 22.98 -5.64
CA GLY A 253 -4.13 24.07 -4.84
C GLY A 253 -4.18 23.82 -3.32
N ARG A 254 -3.85 22.61 -2.85
CA ARG A 254 -3.73 22.27 -1.43
C ARG A 254 -2.29 22.49 -0.98
N LYS A 255 -2.01 23.69 -0.47
CA LYS A 255 -0.77 23.92 0.29
C LYS A 255 -0.78 22.99 1.50
N LEU A 256 0.41 22.56 1.95
CA LEU A 256 0.54 21.95 3.29
C LEU A 256 -0.20 22.87 4.26
N LEU A 257 -1.28 22.39 4.85
CA LEU A 257 -1.76 23.08 6.03
C LEU A 257 -0.61 23.01 7.03
N GLU A 258 -0.22 24.16 7.59
CA GLU A 258 0.61 24.25 8.79
C GLU A 258 0.02 23.37 9.94
N GLU A 259 -1.25 22.95 9.79
CA GLU A 259 -2.02 22.04 10.63
C GLU A 259 -1.59 20.57 10.60
N LEU A 260 -0.82 20.11 9.59
CA LEU A 260 -0.18 18.79 9.67
C LEU A 260 1.10 18.93 10.50
N SER A 261 0.95 19.15 11.81
CA SER A 261 2.06 19.22 12.78
C SER A 261 2.87 17.90 12.90
N TYR A 262 2.66 16.94 11.99
CA TYR A 262 3.34 15.66 11.98
C TYR A 262 3.85 15.32 10.56
N PRO A 263 5.18 15.30 10.32
CA PRO A 263 5.80 14.92 9.04
C PRO A 263 5.71 13.40 8.74
N TYR A 264 4.82 12.70 9.43
CA TYR A 264 4.74 11.25 9.33
C TYR A 264 3.85 10.84 8.14
N HIS A 265 4.29 9.78 7.46
CA HIS A 265 3.47 8.89 6.62
C HIS A 265 3.49 9.06 5.10
N PHE A 266 4.42 9.80 4.51
CA PHE A 266 4.61 9.77 3.05
C PHE A 266 5.68 8.77 2.58
N SER A 267 6.37 8.15 3.53
CA SER A 267 7.24 6.99 3.30
C SER A 267 6.74 5.78 4.10
N SER A 268 7.05 4.58 3.62
CA SER A 268 6.89 3.32 4.33
C SER A 268 8.16 2.48 4.21
N TYR A 269 8.37 1.53 5.13
CA TYR A 269 9.48 0.58 5.02
C TYR A 269 9.32 -0.29 3.77
N SER A 270 8.12 -0.80 3.52
CA SER A 270 7.81 -1.61 2.35
C SER A 270 8.09 -0.86 1.05
N LEU A 271 7.70 0.43 0.99
CA LEU A 271 8.00 1.29 -0.15
C LEU A 271 9.51 1.47 -0.35
N ARG A 272 10.30 1.62 0.73
CA ARG A 272 11.77 1.74 0.63
C ARG A 272 12.42 0.44 0.17
N ARG A 273 11.88 -0.70 0.60
CA ARG A 273 12.41 -2.03 0.31
C ARG A 273 12.09 -2.51 -1.11
N HIS A 274 10.89 -2.20 -1.60
CA HIS A 274 10.36 -2.83 -2.81
C HIS A 274 10.31 -1.93 -4.04
N SER A 275 10.45 -0.61 -3.89
CA SER A 275 10.57 0.30 -5.03
C SER A 275 12.01 0.37 -5.53
N GLY A 276 12.20 0.74 -6.80
CA GLY A 276 13.51 0.91 -7.41
C GLY A 276 13.46 0.72 -8.91
N TRP A 277 14.50 0.09 -9.46
CA TRP A 277 14.60 -0.20 -10.89
C TRP A 277 13.34 -0.90 -11.41
N ARG A 278 12.62 -0.23 -12.33
CA ARG A 278 11.36 -0.70 -12.96
C ARG A 278 10.17 -0.93 -12.02
N VAL A 279 10.30 -0.61 -10.73
CA VAL A 279 9.22 -0.71 -9.75
C VAL A 279 8.97 0.67 -9.16
N ASN A 280 7.97 1.33 -9.73
CA ASN A 280 7.53 2.65 -9.34
C ASN A 280 6.60 2.55 -8.14
N GLY A 281 7.03 3.02 -6.98
CA GLY A 281 6.31 2.85 -5.75
C GLY A 281 5.62 4.11 -5.25
N MET A 282 4.43 3.93 -4.69
CA MET A 282 3.78 4.92 -3.84
C MET A 282 3.10 4.27 -2.63
N LYS A 283 2.87 5.09 -1.61
CA LYS A 283 2.03 4.77 -0.46
C LYS A 283 0.71 5.52 -0.60
N VAL A 284 -0.41 4.85 -0.35
CA VAL A 284 -1.72 5.49 -0.25
C VAL A 284 -2.28 5.22 1.14
N SER A 285 -2.39 6.26 1.98
CA SER A 285 -2.88 6.15 3.36
C SER A 285 -4.30 6.72 3.45
N VAL A 286 -5.29 5.88 3.73
CA VAL A 286 -6.70 6.26 3.61
C VAL A 286 -7.31 6.59 4.96
N ALA A 287 -8.06 7.69 5.01
CA ALA A 287 -8.73 8.16 6.22
C ALA A 287 -9.68 7.12 6.82
N ASN A 288 -9.78 7.09 8.15
CA ASN A 288 -10.64 6.15 8.85
C ASN A 288 -12.13 6.33 8.54
N SER A 289 -12.58 7.57 8.32
CA SER A 289 -13.96 7.89 7.94
C SER A 289 -14.39 7.18 6.65
N ILE A 290 -13.45 6.99 5.71
CA ILE A 290 -13.67 6.27 4.45
C ILE A 290 -13.62 4.76 4.70
N ARG A 291 -12.56 4.25 5.34
CA ARG A 291 -12.36 2.80 5.58
C ARG A 291 -13.42 2.17 6.49
N ALA A 292 -14.00 2.95 7.41
CA ALA A 292 -15.01 2.47 8.35
C ALA A 292 -16.43 2.44 7.74
N ASN A 293 -16.63 3.02 6.57
CA ASN A 293 -17.92 3.07 5.88
C ASN A 293 -17.83 2.28 4.56
N THR A 294 -18.57 1.18 4.46
CA THR A 294 -18.50 0.27 3.29
C THR A 294 -18.86 0.96 1.97
N VAL A 295 -19.80 1.90 1.99
CA VAL A 295 -20.20 2.67 0.79
C VAL A 295 -19.08 3.61 0.37
N LEU A 296 -18.54 4.39 1.31
CA LEU A 296 -17.43 5.31 1.01
C LEU A 296 -16.16 4.54 0.60
N MET A 297 -15.86 3.42 1.25
CA MET A 297 -14.74 2.55 0.90
C MET A 297 -14.86 2.03 -0.53
N THR A 298 -16.06 1.61 -0.94
CA THR A 298 -16.34 1.15 -2.30
C THR A 298 -16.17 2.28 -3.32
N GLN A 299 -16.72 3.46 -3.04
CA GLN A 299 -16.57 4.64 -3.90
C GLN A 299 -15.11 5.08 -4.02
N PHE A 300 -14.37 5.07 -2.90
CA PHE A 300 -12.95 5.39 -2.88
C PHE A 300 -12.13 4.39 -3.68
N ALA A 301 -12.39 3.09 -3.50
CA ALA A 301 -11.74 2.03 -4.26
C ALA A 301 -12.00 2.15 -5.77
N ASP A 302 -13.23 2.49 -6.17
CA ASP A 302 -13.58 2.70 -7.58
C ASP A 302 -12.87 3.92 -8.17
N LYS A 303 -12.80 5.03 -7.43
CA LYS A 303 -12.09 6.23 -7.85
C LYS A 303 -10.58 6.01 -7.93
N LEU A 304 -10.01 5.30 -6.95
CA LEU A 304 -8.58 4.96 -6.96
C LEU A 304 -8.24 4.02 -8.13
N ALA A 305 -9.14 3.09 -8.44
CA ALA A 305 -9.03 2.26 -9.63
C ALA A 305 -9.04 3.07 -10.93
N GLU A 306 -9.90 4.08 -11.04
CA GLU A 306 -9.90 5.02 -12.18
C GLU A 306 -8.56 5.77 -12.29
N ALA A 307 -8.08 6.36 -11.19
CA ALA A 307 -6.82 7.11 -11.17
C ALA A 307 -5.60 6.23 -11.51
N VAL A 308 -5.56 5.00 -10.98
CA VAL A 308 -4.48 4.05 -11.25
C VAL A 308 -4.55 3.52 -12.67
N LYS A 309 -5.75 3.27 -13.21
CA LYS A 309 -5.91 2.93 -14.63
C LYS A 309 -5.38 4.05 -15.52
N PHE A 310 -5.68 5.31 -15.21
CA PHE A 310 -5.13 6.46 -15.94
C PHE A 310 -3.60 6.44 -15.94
N TRP A 311 -2.96 6.21 -14.79
CA TRP A 311 -1.50 6.08 -14.71
C TRP A 311 -0.96 4.91 -15.53
N VAL A 312 -1.65 3.76 -15.50
CA VAL A 312 -1.26 2.59 -16.29
C VAL A 312 -1.36 2.84 -17.79
N ASP A 313 -2.39 3.54 -18.26
CA ASP A 313 -2.58 3.82 -19.69
C ASP A 313 -1.65 4.91 -20.22
N ASN A 314 -1.28 5.89 -19.38
CA ASN A 314 -0.59 7.10 -19.82
C ASN A 314 0.88 7.16 -19.43
N TYR A 315 1.30 6.48 -18.36
CA TYR A 315 2.64 6.62 -17.78
C TYR A 315 3.46 5.32 -17.71
N LEU A 316 2.86 4.14 -17.97
CA LEU A 316 3.50 2.82 -17.82
C LEU A 316 3.40 1.96 -19.08
#